data_AF-Q0DFC5-F1
#
_entry.id   AF-Q0DFC5-F1
#
_cell.length_a   1.000
_cell.length_b   1.000
_cell.length_c   1.000
_cell.angle_alpha   90.00
_cell.angle_beta   90.00
_cell.angle_gamma   90.00
#
_symmetry.space_group_name_H-M   'P 1'
#
loop_
_entity.id
_entity.type
_entity.pdbx_description
1 polymer ?
#
loop_
_entity_poly.entity_id
_entity_poly.type
_entity_poly.pdbx_seq_one_letter_code
_entity_poly.pdbx_strand_id
1 'polypeptide(L)'
;MAAMASLYRRVLPSPPAVEFASEEGKRLFSEALESGTLQGFFNLISVFQTQSEPAFCGLASLSVVLNALAIDPGRQWKGPWRWFDESMLDCCEPLDKVKAEGITFAKLACLAHCAGANVRSFRADQSTIHDFRHHLVRSASSQDCHLIASYHRKPFKQTGTGHFSPIGGYHAGQDMALILDVARFKYPPHWVPLPLLWEAMNTTDDATGLLRGFMLISRHTAAPSLLYTVLLCRVAEMKAGKAWRSIAWKMYPIFLRMRV
;
A
#
# COMPACT_ATOMS: atom_id res chain seq x y z
N MET A 1 23.70 23.01 -23.40
CA MET A 1 23.07 22.47 -22.17
C MET A 1 24.16 21.80 -21.36
N ALA A 2 24.41 22.22 -20.12
CA ALA A 2 25.27 21.44 -19.23
C ALA A 2 24.58 20.08 -18.99
N ALA A 3 25.30 18.97 -19.17
CA ALA A 3 24.76 17.66 -18.87
C ALA A 3 24.39 17.62 -17.38
N MET A 4 23.15 17.24 -17.07
CA MET A 4 22.77 17.00 -15.67
C MET A 4 23.68 15.91 -15.11
N ALA A 5 24.26 16.15 -13.93
CA ALA A 5 25.07 15.15 -13.24
C ALA A 5 24.21 13.92 -12.96
N SER A 6 24.67 12.75 -13.39
CA SER A 6 24.00 11.48 -13.11
C SER A 6 23.99 11.20 -11.60
N LEU A 7 22.89 10.64 -11.10
CA LEU A 7 22.77 10.24 -9.69
C LEU A 7 22.64 8.71 -9.61
N TYR A 8 23.43 8.07 -8.74
CA TYR A 8 23.31 6.65 -8.40
C TYR A 8 23.21 6.50 -6.89
N ARG A 9 22.00 6.24 -6.39
CA ARG A 9 21.69 6.12 -4.96
C ARG A 9 22.16 7.34 -4.15
N ARG A 10 21.83 7.33 -2.87
CA ARG A 10 22.33 8.27 -1.87
C ARG A 10 22.79 7.44 -0.67
N VAL A 11 23.79 7.93 0.04
CA VAL A 11 24.15 7.36 1.34
C VAL A 11 22.97 7.57 2.28
N LEU A 12 22.43 6.49 2.83
CA LEU A 12 21.35 6.56 3.81
C LEU A 12 21.90 7.25 5.08
N PRO A 13 21.33 8.39 5.52
CA PRO A 13 21.78 9.05 6.73
C PRO A 13 21.54 8.16 7.96
N SER A 14 22.62 7.73 8.60
CA SER A 14 22.60 6.87 9.78
C SER A 14 23.57 7.42 10.83
N PRO A 15 23.10 7.80 12.05
CA PRO A 15 21.69 7.89 12.47
C PRO A 15 20.91 8.99 11.71
N PRO A 16 19.56 8.91 11.66
CA PRO A 16 18.70 8.08 12.51
C PRO A 16 18.23 6.78 11.88
N ALA A 17 18.47 6.55 10.59
CA ALA A 17 18.01 5.33 9.93
C ALA A 17 18.99 4.18 10.15
N VAL A 18 18.47 2.95 10.23
CA VAL A 18 19.26 1.72 10.20
C VAL A 18 18.97 1.01 8.89
N GLU A 19 19.99 0.79 8.06
CA GLU A 19 19.82 0.11 6.78
C GLU A 19 19.29 -1.31 6.98
N PHE A 20 18.27 -1.71 6.22
CA PHE A 20 17.63 -3.03 6.35
C PHE A 20 18.62 -4.20 6.23
N ALA A 21 19.58 -4.10 5.31
CA ALA A 21 20.55 -5.16 5.03
C ALA A 21 21.79 -5.15 5.96
N SER A 22 21.91 -4.17 6.86
CA SER A 22 22.98 -4.12 7.86
C SER A 22 22.80 -5.21 8.93
N GLU A 23 23.87 -5.53 9.69
CA GLU A 23 23.77 -6.48 10.80
C GLU A 23 22.74 -6.04 11.86
N GLU A 24 22.69 -4.74 12.15
CA GLU A 24 21.67 -4.18 13.05
C GLU A 24 20.27 -4.28 12.45
N GLY A 25 20.11 -4.01 11.15
CA GLY A 25 18.83 -4.14 10.44
C GLY A 25 18.31 -5.57 10.40
N LYS A 26 19.20 -6.56 10.22
CA LYS A 26 18.88 -8.00 10.30
C LYS A 26 18.45 -8.39 11.70
N ARG A 27 19.15 -7.90 12.74
CA ARG A 27 18.78 -8.14 14.14
C ARG A 27 17.38 -7.58 14.45
N LEU A 28 17.11 -6.32 14.09
CA LEU A 28 15.78 -5.71 14.21
C LEU A 28 14.71 -6.53 13.51
N PHE A 29 15.01 -7.05 12.31
CA PHE A 29 14.09 -7.90 11.58
C PHE A 29 13.81 -9.22 12.29
N SER A 30 14.84 -9.94 12.76
CA SER A 30 14.69 -11.19 13.50
C SER A 30 13.84 -11.00 14.77
N GLU A 31 14.17 -9.99 15.58
CA GLU A 31 13.44 -9.70 16.82
C GLU A 31 11.96 -9.32 16.53
N ALA A 32 11.70 -8.52 15.49
CA ALA A 32 10.33 -8.15 15.09
C ALA A 32 9.53 -9.33 14.51
N LEU A 33 10.23 -10.28 13.89
CA LEU A 33 9.61 -11.47 13.30
C LEU A 33 9.15 -12.41 14.41
N GLU A 34 10.02 -12.64 15.41
CA GLU A 34 9.70 -13.39 16.61
C GLU A 34 8.54 -12.76 17.40
N SER A 35 8.43 -11.42 17.43
CA SER A 35 7.30 -10.74 18.06
C SER A 35 6.00 -10.72 17.23
N GLY A 36 6.00 -11.29 16.02
CA GLY A 36 4.80 -11.36 15.18
C GLY A 36 4.36 -10.02 14.57
N THR A 37 5.26 -9.03 14.47
CA THR A 37 5.00 -7.68 13.93
C THR A 37 5.67 -7.47 12.56
N LEU A 38 5.81 -8.56 11.81
CA LEU A 38 6.29 -8.61 10.41
C LEU A 38 5.42 -9.50 9.52
N GLN A 39 4.18 -9.81 9.91
CA GLN A 39 3.28 -10.64 9.10
C GLN A 39 2.95 -9.99 7.76
N GLY A 40 2.74 -8.67 7.76
CA GLY A 40 2.49 -7.91 6.53
C GLY A 40 3.69 -7.83 5.59
N PHE A 41 4.92 -7.99 6.11
CA PHE A 41 6.16 -7.87 5.33
C PHE A 41 6.20 -8.87 4.17
N PHE A 42 5.83 -10.12 4.41
CA PHE A 42 5.97 -11.20 3.43
C PHE A 42 5.10 -10.99 2.17
N ASN A 43 3.88 -10.47 2.35
CA ASN A 43 3.02 -10.14 1.23
C ASN A 43 3.56 -8.93 0.45
N LEU A 44 4.00 -7.90 1.17
CA LEU A 44 4.56 -6.68 0.57
C LEU A 44 5.83 -6.98 -0.24
N ILE A 45 6.79 -7.72 0.33
CA ILE A 45 8.07 -8.00 -0.34
C ILE A 45 7.91 -8.90 -1.57
N SER A 46 6.92 -9.80 -1.58
CA SER A 46 6.62 -10.70 -2.70
C SER A 46 6.18 -9.95 -3.97
N VAL A 47 5.70 -8.70 -3.82
CA VAL A 47 5.22 -7.85 -4.92
C VAL A 47 5.90 -6.48 -4.95
N PHE A 48 6.99 -6.32 -4.19
CA PHE A 48 7.65 -5.02 -4.03
C PHE A 48 8.36 -4.58 -5.31
N GLN A 49 8.11 -3.34 -5.72
CA GLN A 49 8.65 -2.79 -6.96
C GLN A 49 9.33 -1.43 -6.76
N THR A 50 10.18 -1.06 -7.71
CA THR A 50 10.75 0.29 -7.80
C THR A 50 9.76 1.19 -8.51
N GLN A 51 9.54 2.41 -8.00
CA GLN A 51 8.71 3.40 -8.71
C GLN A 51 9.27 3.69 -10.12
N SER A 52 8.40 3.69 -11.13
CA SER A 52 8.79 3.84 -12.54
C SER A 52 9.17 5.27 -12.92
N GLU A 53 8.54 6.26 -12.29
CA GLU A 53 8.82 7.69 -12.48
C GLU A 53 9.25 8.34 -11.15
N PRO A 54 10.11 9.36 -11.14
CA PRO A 54 10.55 10.03 -9.92
C PRO A 54 9.43 10.57 -9.02
N ALA A 55 8.29 10.94 -9.60
CA ALA A 55 7.11 11.46 -8.89
C ALA A 55 6.10 10.37 -8.45
N PHE A 56 6.26 9.12 -8.90
CA PHE A 56 5.28 8.04 -8.71
C PHE A 56 5.40 7.30 -7.37
N CYS A 57 6.06 7.87 -6.35
CA CYS A 57 6.21 7.20 -5.05
C CYS A 57 4.86 6.78 -4.43
N GLY A 58 3.82 7.62 -4.56
CA GLY A 58 2.46 7.28 -4.11
C GLY A 58 1.86 6.11 -4.88
N LEU A 59 1.90 6.17 -6.21
CA LEU A 59 1.34 5.13 -7.08
C LEU A 59 2.06 3.79 -6.88
N ALA A 60 3.40 3.80 -6.83
CA ALA A 60 4.20 2.60 -6.58
C ALA A 60 3.86 1.97 -5.23
N SER A 61 3.75 2.78 -4.17
CA SER A 61 3.36 2.31 -2.84
C SER A 61 1.97 1.67 -2.86
N LEU A 62 1.03 2.29 -3.57
CA LEU A 62 -0.33 1.78 -3.68
C LEU A 62 -0.41 0.51 -4.52
N SER A 63 0.27 0.42 -5.66
CA SER A 63 0.34 -0.80 -6.47
C SER A 63 0.90 -1.97 -5.67
N VAL A 64 1.99 -1.76 -4.91
CA VAL A 64 2.54 -2.78 -4.00
C VAL A 64 1.48 -3.24 -3.00
N VAL A 65 0.79 -2.32 -2.34
CA VAL A 65 -0.21 -2.67 -1.33
C VAL A 65 -1.43 -3.38 -1.93
N LEU A 66 -1.95 -2.93 -3.07
CA LEU A 66 -3.10 -3.56 -3.73
C LEU A 66 -2.78 -5.00 -4.19
N ASN A 67 -1.59 -5.21 -4.75
CA ASN A 67 -1.13 -6.54 -5.13
C ASN A 67 -0.86 -7.43 -3.90
N ALA A 68 -0.30 -6.88 -2.81
CA ALA A 68 -0.06 -7.61 -1.57
C ALA A 68 -1.36 -8.06 -0.89
N LEU A 69 -2.42 -7.26 -1.04
CA LEU A 69 -3.78 -7.60 -0.61
C LEU A 69 -4.49 -8.57 -1.57
N ALA A 70 -3.87 -8.97 -2.69
CA ALA A 70 -4.47 -9.78 -3.74
C ALA A 70 -5.83 -9.22 -4.23
N ILE A 71 -5.95 -7.90 -4.34
CA ILE A 71 -7.12 -7.26 -4.95
C ILE A 71 -7.00 -7.44 -6.46
N ASP A 72 -8.05 -7.96 -7.08
CA ASP A 72 -8.11 -8.14 -8.53
C ASP A 72 -8.46 -6.81 -9.20
N PRO A 73 -7.62 -6.25 -10.10
CA PRO A 73 -7.92 -4.99 -10.78
C PRO A 73 -9.14 -5.08 -11.72
N GLY A 74 -9.63 -6.29 -12.03
CA GLY A 74 -10.80 -6.48 -12.88
C GLY A 74 -10.59 -6.13 -14.36
N ARG A 75 -9.40 -5.63 -14.72
CA ARG A 75 -9.00 -5.25 -16.08
C ARG A 75 -7.58 -5.73 -16.40
N GLN A 76 -7.31 -5.93 -17.70
CA GLN A 76 -5.99 -6.36 -18.18
C GLN A 76 -4.97 -5.23 -18.05
N TRP A 77 -3.76 -5.59 -17.61
CA TRP A 77 -2.58 -4.72 -17.62
C TRP A 77 -1.77 -4.90 -18.90
N LYS A 78 -1.32 -6.13 -19.16
CA LYS A 78 -0.48 -6.47 -20.31
C LYS A 78 -0.84 -7.86 -20.83
N GLY A 79 -1.19 -7.96 -22.11
CA GLY A 79 -1.67 -9.21 -22.69
C GLY A 79 -2.86 -9.76 -21.89
N PRO A 80 -2.90 -11.06 -21.54
CA PRO A 80 -3.98 -11.64 -20.75
C PRO A 80 -3.88 -11.33 -19.24
N TRP A 81 -2.77 -10.73 -18.79
CA TRP A 81 -2.45 -10.61 -17.37
C TRP A 81 -3.18 -9.44 -16.71
N ARG A 82 -3.64 -9.66 -15.48
CA ARG A 82 -4.26 -8.66 -14.61
C ARG A 82 -3.34 -8.45 -13.41
N TRP A 83 -2.91 -7.22 -13.20
CA TRP A 83 -1.95 -6.84 -12.16
C TRP A 83 -2.09 -5.35 -11.89
N PHE A 84 -1.96 -4.87 -10.65
CA PHE A 84 -1.88 -3.44 -10.43
C PHE A 84 -0.48 -2.94 -10.77
N ASP A 85 -0.41 -2.08 -11.78
CA ASP A 85 0.76 -1.30 -12.13
C ASP A 85 0.48 0.19 -11.91
N GLU A 86 1.52 1.01 -11.82
CA GLU A 86 1.40 2.46 -11.64
C GLU A 86 0.57 3.09 -12.77
N SER A 87 0.70 2.57 -13.99
CA SER A 87 -0.06 3.03 -15.16
C SER A 87 -1.57 2.74 -15.10
N MET A 88 -2.03 2.01 -14.08
CA MET A 88 -3.44 1.65 -13.89
C MET A 88 -4.13 2.45 -12.79
N LEU A 89 -3.43 3.41 -12.19
CA LEU A 89 -3.92 4.18 -11.05
C LEU A 89 -4.26 5.62 -11.47
N ASP A 90 -5.23 5.74 -12.38
CA ASP A 90 -5.57 6.97 -13.10
C ASP A 90 -6.99 7.52 -12.82
N CYS A 91 -7.79 6.86 -11.96
CA CYS A 91 -9.21 7.23 -11.79
C CYS A 91 -9.45 8.62 -11.15
N CYS A 92 -8.54 9.11 -10.30
CA CYS A 92 -8.73 10.36 -9.54
C CYS A 92 -7.77 11.48 -9.97
N GLU A 93 -6.70 11.16 -10.69
CA GLU A 93 -5.74 12.12 -11.23
C GLU A 93 -5.11 11.55 -12.51
N PRO A 94 -5.06 12.33 -13.61
CA PRO A 94 -4.37 11.89 -14.82
C PRO A 94 -2.88 11.64 -14.58
N LEU A 95 -2.34 10.56 -15.16
CA LEU A 95 -0.95 10.14 -14.95
C LEU A 95 0.07 11.20 -15.37
N ASP A 96 -0.20 11.98 -16.43
CA ASP A 96 0.70 13.06 -16.85
C ASP A 96 0.85 14.15 -15.79
N LYS A 97 -0.25 14.47 -15.09
CA LYS A 97 -0.23 15.41 -13.98
C LYS A 97 0.49 14.82 -12.77
N VAL A 98 0.24 13.55 -12.45
CA VAL A 98 0.98 12.85 -11.39
C VAL A 98 2.49 12.81 -11.70
N LYS A 99 2.87 12.68 -12.97
CA LYS A 99 4.27 12.61 -13.39
C LYS A 99 4.97 13.95 -13.22
N ALA A 100 4.24 15.06 -13.41
CA ALA A 100 4.76 16.41 -13.25
C ALA A 100 4.80 16.86 -11.77
N GLU A 101 3.75 16.57 -11.00
CA GLU A 101 3.50 17.19 -9.69
C GLU A 101 3.55 16.20 -8.50
N GLY A 102 3.53 14.89 -8.78
CA GLY A 102 3.26 13.87 -7.78
C GLY A 102 1.78 13.72 -7.47
N ILE A 103 1.46 13.06 -6.35
CA ILE A 103 0.08 12.83 -5.92
C ILE A 103 -0.12 13.30 -4.47
N THR A 104 -1.26 13.94 -4.22
CA THR A 104 -1.63 14.37 -2.87
C THR A 104 -2.19 13.20 -2.04
N PHE A 105 -2.12 13.33 -0.71
CA PHE A 105 -2.63 12.31 0.22
C PHE A 105 -4.09 11.92 -0.03
N ALA A 106 -4.97 12.92 -0.27
CA ALA A 106 -6.39 12.69 -0.53
C ALA A 106 -6.63 12.00 -1.88
N LYS A 107 -5.86 12.36 -2.92
CA LYS A 107 -5.97 11.71 -4.23
C LYS A 107 -5.44 10.28 -4.19
N LEU A 108 -4.39 9.99 -3.42
CA LEU A 108 -3.92 8.62 -3.25
C LEU A 108 -4.96 7.74 -2.55
N ALA A 109 -5.63 8.25 -1.50
CA ALA A 109 -6.74 7.55 -0.86
C ALA A 109 -7.92 7.31 -1.83
N CYS A 110 -8.22 8.29 -2.69
CA CYS A 110 -9.22 8.16 -3.74
C CYS A 110 -8.87 7.03 -4.74
N LEU A 111 -7.62 6.97 -5.21
CA LEU A 111 -7.15 5.89 -6.10
C LEU A 111 -7.30 4.51 -5.43
N ALA A 112 -6.95 4.40 -4.15
CA ALA A 112 -7.09 3.16 -3.40
C ALA A 112 -8.56 2.70 -3.30
N HIS A 113 -9.48 3.65 -3.06
CA HIS A 113 -10.92 3.36 -3.08
C HIS A 113 -11.42 2.92 -4.47
N CYS A 114 -11.04 3.61 -5.55
CA CYS A 114 -11.40 3.19 -6.92
C CYS A 114 -10.90 1.79 -7.25
N ALA A 115 -9.72 1.42 -6.73
CA ALA A 115 -9.12 0.12 -6.94
C ALA A 115 -9.83 -1.01 -6.18
N GLY A 116 -10.89 -0.73 -5.43
CA GLY A 116 -11.68 -1.72 -4.70
C GLY A 116 -11.12 -2.05 -3.31
N ALA A 117 -10.28 -1.18 -2.74
CA ALA A 117 -9.81 -1.34 -1.38
C ALA A 117 -10.70 -0.58 -0.37
N ASN A 118 -10.76 -1.11 0.85
CA ASN A 118 -11.20 -0.34 2.00
C ASN A 118 -10.04 0.52 2.50
N VAL A 119 -10.30 1.81 2.72
CA VAL A 119 -9.25 2.78 3.09
C VAL A 119 -9.71 3.56 4.32
N ARG A 120 -8.84 3.63 5.31
CA ARG A 120 -8.97 4.55 6.45
C ARG A 120 -7.73 5.42 6.48
N SER A 121 -7.90 6.72 6.25
CA SER A 121 -6.80 7.67 6.20
C SER A 121 -6.87 8.64 7.37
N PHE A 122 -5.71 8.98 7.92
CA PHE A 122 -5.56 9.85 9.08
C PHE A 122 -4.46 10.86 8.78
N ARG A 123 -4.78 12.14 8.84
CA ARG A 123 -3.76 13.18 8.89
C ARG A 123 -3.18 13.28 10.31
N ALA A 124 -1.96 13.81 10.43
CA ALA A 124 -1.26 13.89 11.70
C ALA A 124 -2.00 14.76 12.75
N ASP A 125 -2.75 15.78 12.32
CA ASP A 125 -3.62 16.62 13.18
C ASP A 125 -4.94 15.94 13.58
N GLN A 126 -5.29 14.84 12.95
CA GLN A 126 -6.52 14.07 13.21
C GLN A 126 -6.26 12.81 14.03
N SER A 127 -5.04 12.64 14.54
CA SER A 127 -4.58 11.43 15.22
C SER A 127 -3.45 11.75 16.19
N THR A 128 -3.01 10.76 16.95
CA THR A 128 -1.86 10.89 17.84
C THR A 128 -0.78 9.86 17.48
N ILE A 129 0.44 10.06 17.98
CA ILE A 129 1.49 9.05 17.89
C ILE A 129 1.08 7.72 18.53
N HIS A 130 0.22 7.74 19.57
CA HIS A 130 -0.28 6.53 20.21
C HIS A 130 -1.23 5.77 19.29
N ASP A 131 -2.17 6.47 18.65
CA ASP A 131 -3.07 5.89 17.65
C ASP A 131 -2.30 5.35 16.46
N PHE A 132 -1.30 6.09 15.97
CA PHE A 132 -0.43 5.65 14.90
C PHE A 132 0.32 4.37 15.25
N ARG A 133 0.93 4.29 16.45
CA ARG A 133 1.60 3.07 16.92
C ARG A 133 0.63 1.88 16.97
N HIS A 134 -0.56 2.09 17.53
CA HIS A 134 -1.58 1.04 17.60
C HIS A 134 -2.01 0.55 16.21
N HIS A 135 -2.24 1.47 15.28
CA HIS A 135 -2.57 1.15 13.90
C HIS A 135 -1.42 0.46 13.15
N LEU A 136 -0.18 0.90 13.38
CA LEU A 136 0.99 0.27 12.81
C LEU A 136 1.14 -1.17 13.29
N VAL A 137 1.10 -1.42 14.60
CA VAL A 137 1.16 -2.78 15.17
C VAL A 137 0.08 -3.67 14.56
N ARG A 138 -1.17 -3.19 14.51
CA ARG A 138 -2.28 -3.94 13.91
C ARG A 138 -2.03 -4.30 12.44
N SER A 139 -1.52 -3.36 11.63
CA SER A 139 -1.22 -3.62 10.22
C SER A 139 -0.01 -4.54 10.03
N ALA A 140 1.03 -4.36 10.86
CA ALA A 140 2.26 -5.15 10.80
C ALA A 140 2.03 -6.62 11.20
N SER A 141 1.08 -6.88 12.11
CA SER A 141 0.65 -8.22 12.52
C SER A 141 -0.47 -8.82 11.66
N SER A 142 -0.89 -8.15 10.58
CA SER A 142 -1.95 -8.63 9.68
C SER A 142 -1.42 -8.91 8.28
N GLN A 143 -2.03 -9.88 7.61
CA GLN A 143 -1.81 -10.14 6.18
C GLN A 143 -2.85 -9.44 5.29
N ASP A 144 -3.94 -8.93 5.88
CA ASP A 144 -5.10 -8.35 5.17
C ASP A 144 -5.19 -6.84 5.31
N CYS A 145 -4.21 -6.20 5.96
CA CYS A 145 -4.20 -4.76 6.21
C CYS A 145 -2.76 -4.25 6.14
N HIS A 146 -2.51 -3.28 5.27
CA HIS A 146 -1.20 -2.63 5.14
C HIS A 146 -1.30 -1.13 5.37
N LEU A 147 -0.20 -0.54 5.83
CA LEU A 147 -0.10 0.89 6.09
C LEU A 147 0.79 1.55 5.04
N ILE A 148 0.33 2.64 4.44
CA ILE A 148 1.16 3.56 3.66
C ILE A 148 1.35 4.83 4.48
N ALA A 149 2.59 5.24 4.71
CA ALA A 149 2.93 6.51 5.33
C ALA A 149 3.19 7.57 4.26
N SER A 150 2.68 8.78 4.49
CA SER A 150 3.04 10.00 3.78
C SER A 150 3.86 10.88 4.70
N TYR A 151 5.11 11.12 4.36
CA TYR A 151 6.06 11.79 5.25
C TYR A 151 7.00 12.70 4.47
N HIS A 152 7.61 13.66 5.16
CA HIS A 152 8.67 14.48 4.59
C HIS A 152 10.04 13.88 4.91
N ARG A 153 10.98 13.85 3.96
CA ARG A 153 12.30 13.22 4.14
C ARG A 153 13.26 13.99 5.08
N LYS A 154 13.04 15.29 5.24
CA LYS A 154 13.90 16.20 6.03
C LYS A 154 14.18 15.74 7.48
N PRO A 155 13.22 15.27 8.29
CA PRO A 155 13.53 14.80 9.65
C PRO A 155 14.49 13.61 9.69
N PHE A 156 14.52 12.79 8.65
CA PHE A 156 15.50 11.70 8.48
C PHE A 156 16.85 12.17 7.93
N LYS A 157 17.06 13.48 7.74
CA LYS A 157 18.23 14.08 7.07
C LYS A 157 18.42 13.59 5.64
N GLN A 158 17.36 13.02 5.04
CA GLN A 158 17.39 12.49 3.68
C GLN A 158 17.15 13.59 2.66
N THR A 159 17.77 13.45 1.49
CA THR A 159 17.53 14.32 0.34
C THR A 159 16.14 14.12 -0.26
N GLY A 160 15.39 15.21 -0.44
CA GLY A 160 14.05 15.22 -1.05
C GLY A 160 13.01 15.83 -0.12
N THR A 161 11.78 15.94 -0.61
CA THR A 161 10.65 16.56 0.10
C THR A 161 9.65 15.51 0.58
N GLY A 162 8.38 15.60 0.15
CA GLY A 162 7.34 14.62 0.46
C GLY A 162 7.57 13.28 -0.23
N HIS A 163 7.20 12.20 0.45
CA HIS A 163 7.34 10.83 -0.04
C HIS A 163 6.23 9.94 0.52
N PHE A 164 5.92 8.87 -0.22
CA PHE A 164 5.04 7.80 0.23
C PHE A 164 5.80 6.48 0.25
N SER A 165 5.54 5.65 1.25
CA SER A 165 6.07 4.29 1.30
C SER A 165 5.16 3.36 2.09
N PRO A 166 5.03 2.08 1.70
CA PRO A 166 4.47 1.07 2.57
C PRO A 166 5.36 0.88 3.80
N ILE A 167 4.74 0.65 4.96
CA ILE A 167 5.45 0.26 6.16
C ILE A 167 5.42 -1.26 6.27
N GLY A 168 6.60 -1.87 6.24
CA GLY A 168 6.76 -3.32 6.18
C GLY A 168 6.66 -4.02 7.52
N GLY A 169 6.85 -3.31 8.63
CA GLY A 169 6.87 -3.91 9.95
C GLY A 169 7.14 -2.94 11.08
N TYR A 170 7.09 -3.46 12.29
CA TYR A 170 7.32 -2.73 13.52
C TYR A 170 8.18 -3.55 14.49
N HIS A 171 9.13 -2.90 15.14
CA HIS A 171 9.96 -3.48 16.19
C HIS A 171 9.63 -2.81 17.52
N ALA A 172 9.05 -3.57 18.45
CA ALA A 172 8.57 -3.03 19.72
C ALA A 172 9.69 -2.71 20.71
N GLY A 173 10.79 -3.48 20.71
CA GLY A 173 11.87 -3.32 21.70
C GLY A 173 12.66 -2.03 21.56
N GLN A 174 12.73 -1.46 20.35
CA GLN A 174 13.43 -0.21 20.04
C GLN A 174 12.48 0.85 19.45
N ASP A 175 11.16 0.58 19.42
CA ASP A 175 10.14 1.47 18.85
C ASP A 175 10.48 1.95 17.43
N MET A 176 10.79 1.01 16.53
CA MET A 176 11.22 1.28 15.15
C MET A 176 10.18 0.82 14.13
N ALA A 177 10.04 1.55 13.03
CA ALA A 177 9.22 1.19 11.88
C ALA A 177 10.08 0.89 10.65
N LEU A 178 9.75 -0.18 9.92
CA LEU A 178 10.46 -0.55 8.69
C LEU A 178 9.81 0.14 7.47
N ILE A 179 10.51 1.11 6.89
CA ILE A 179 10.10 1.78 5.65
C ILE A 179 10.54 0.94 4.45
N LEU A 180 9.59 0.56 3.59
CA LEU A 180 9.88 -0.03 2.29
C LEU A 180 9.93 1.06 1.21
N ASP A 181 11.09 1.72 1.07
CA ASP A 181 11.24 2.86 0.17
C ASP A 181 11.18 2.43 -1.31
N VAL A 182 10.10 2.81 -2.00
CA VAL A 182 9.88 2.53 -3.43
C VAL A 182 10.84 3.30 -4.35
N ALA A 183 11.46 4.38 -3.87
CA ALA A 183 12.53 5.10 -4.57
C ALA A 183 13.87 4.37 -4.42
N ARG A 184 13.92 3.09 -4.79
CA ARG A 184 15.07 2.19 -4.58
C ARG A 184 16.35 2.66 -5.28
N PHE A 185 16.23 3.49 -6.30
CA PHE A 185 17.35 4.19 -6.95
C PHE A 185 17.96 5.30 -6.07
N LYS A 186 17.36 5.63 -4.93
CA LYS A 186 17.79 6.66 -3.98
C LYS A 186 18.17 6.05 -2.62
N TYR A 187 17.24 5.38 -1.94
CA TYR A 187 17.48 4.76 -0.63
C TYR A 187 17.00 3.30 -0.60
N PRO A 188 17.70 2.40 0.11
CA PRO A 188 17.19 1.05 0.37
C PRO A 188 16.06 1.09 1.40
N PRO A 189 15.33 -0.04 1.60
CA PRO A 189 14.53 -0.22 2.81
C PRO A 189 15.34 0.03 4.07
N HIS A 190 14.73 0.63 5.08
CA HIS A 190 15.43 1.04 6.30
C HIS A 190 14.47 1.17 7.47
N TRP A 191 15.00 0.91 8.67
CA TRP A 191 14.31 1.15 9.92
C TRP A 191 14.50 2.60 10.35
N VAL A 192 13.47 3.20 10.95
CA VAL A 192 13.53 4.53 11.57
C VAL A 192 12.82 4.52 12.93
N PRO A 193 13.22 5.39 13.88
CA PRO A 193 12.48 5.56 15.12
C PRO A 193 11.03 5.99 14.84
N LEU A 194 10.06 5.33 15.47
CA LEU A 194 8.64 5.66 15.32
C LEU A 194 8.33 7.12 15.69
N PRO A 195 8.89 7.71 16.77
CA PRO A 195 8.68 9.13 17.06
C PRO A 195 9.14 10.05 15.93
N LEU A 196 10.26 9.71 15.28
CA LEU A 196 10.79 10.51 14.18
C LEU A 196 9.97 10.32 12.88
N LEU A 197 9.43 9.13 12.65
CA LEU A 197 8.46 8.91 11.57
C LEU A 197 7.18 9.71 11.81
N TRP A 198 6.69 9.77 13.05
CA TRP A 198 5.57 10.63 13.41
C TRP A 198 5.86 12.11 13.16
N GLU A 199 7.03 12.61 13.58
CA GLU A 199 7.48 13.98 13.25
C GLU A 199 7.52 14.23 11.74
N ALA A 200 7.99 13.24 10.96
CA ALA A 200 8.04 13.32 9.50
C ALA A 200 6.65 13.37 8.84
N MET A 201 5.65 12.69 9.41
CA MET A 201 4.25 12.77 8.98
C MET A 201 3.57 14.06 9.49
N ASN A 202 3.98 14.58 10.64
CA ASN A 202 3.52 15.84 11.23
C ASN A 202 4.19 17.06 10.57
N THR A 203 4.26 17.04 9.25
CA THR A 203 4.76 18.14 8.42
C THR A 203 3.70 18.54 7.40
N THR A 204 3.73 19.80 6.99
CA THR A 204 2.82 20.31 5.97
C THR A 204 3.21 19.81 4.58
N ASP A 205 2.19 19.53 3.77
CA ASP A 205 2.33 19.29 2.35
C ASP A 205 2.13 20.58 1.56
N ASP A 206 3.21 21.11 0.98
CA ASP A 206 3.22 22.42 0.32
C ASP A 206 2.15 22.56 -0.79
N ALA A 207 1.82 21.45 -1.47
CA ALA A 207 0.81 21.44 -2.52
C ALA A 207 -0.63 21.62 -2.02
N THR A 208 -0.90 21.31 -0.74
CA THR A 208 -2.27 21.34 -0.18
C THR A 208 -2.41 22.23 1.05
N GLY A 209 -1.32 22.62 1.70
CA GLY A 209 -1.33 23.32 2.98
C GLY A 209 -1.80 22.45 4.16
N LEU A 210 -2.08 21.17 3.94
CA LEU A 210 -2.55 20.22 4.95
C LEU A 210 -1.41 19.36 5.46
N LEU A 211 -1.52 18.85 6.68
CA LEU A 211 -0.55 17.89 7.20
C LEU A 211 -0.59 16.57 6.43
N ARG A 212 0.55 15.89 6.39
CA ARG A 212 0.65 14.51 5.90
C ARG A 212 0.05 13.54 6.93
N GLY A 213 0.41 12.26 6.86
CA GLY A 213 -0.22 11.25 7.71
C GLY A 213 -0.04 9.84 7.18
N PHE A 214 -1.00 8.96 7.48
CA PHE A 214 -0.95 7.56 7.10
C PHE A 214 -2.32 7.04 6.68
N MET A 215 -2.33 5.98 5.87
CA MET A 215 -3.55 5.28 5.49
C MET A 215 -3.41 3.79 5.71
N LEU A 216 -4.46 3.20 6.29
CA LEU A 216 -4.67 1.76 6.37
C LEU A 216 -5.49 1.33 5.17
N ILE A 217 -4.98 0.34 4.44
CA ILE A 217 -5.61 -0.22 3.26
C ILE A 217 -5.84 -1.69 3.51
N SER A 218 -7.08 -2.15 3.33
CA SER A 218 -7.47 -3.55 3.50
C SER A 218 -8.39 -4.01 2.39
N ARG A 219 -8.56 -5.32 2.23
CA ARG A 219 -9.67 -5.85 1.42
C ARG A 219 -11.02 -5.54 2.06
N HIS A 220 -12.07 -5.57 1.24
CA HIS A 220 -13.42 -5.73 1.75
C HIS A 220 -13.58 -7.13 2.37
N THR A 221 -14.09 -7.20 3.59
CA THR A 221 -14.37 -8.47 4.29
C THR A 221 -15.64 -9.17 3.81
N ALA A 222 -16.33 -8.61 2.81
CA ALA A 222 -17.51 -9.24 2.25
C ALA A 222 -17.10 -10.47 1.42
N ALA A 223 -17.30 -11.66 1.99
CA ALA A 223 -17.59 -12.82 1.15
C ALA A 223 -18.72 -12.39 0.20
N PRO A 224 -18.63 -12.63 -1.12
CA PRO A 224 -19.74 -12.32 -2.01
C PRO A 224 -20.97 -12.97 -1.43
N SER A 225 -21.97 -12.17 -1.06
CA SER A 225 -23.23 -12.71 -0.60
C SER A 225 -23.69 -13.72 -1.65
N LEU A 226 -24.11 -14.91 -1.22
CA LEU A 226 -24.54 -15.98 -2.14
C LEU A 226 -25.54 -15.46 -3.19
N LEU A 227 -26.33 -14.43 -2.85
CA LEU A 227 -27.22 -13.68 -3.75
C LEU A 227 -26.51 -13.09 -4.99
N TYR A 228 -25.31 -12.53 -4.84
CA TYR A 228 -24.52 -12.01 -5.97
C TYR A 228 -24.01 -13.13 -6.88
N THR A 229 -23.61 -14.28 -6.31
CA THR A 229 -23.20 -15.45 -7.09
C THR A 229 -24.36 -16.02 -7.91
N VAL A 230 -25.58 -16.04 -7.36
CA VAL A 230 -26.78 -16.46 -8.12
C VAL A 230 -27.10 -15.46 -9.23
N LEU A 231 -26.96 -14.16 -8.98
CA LEU A 231 -27.23 -13.13 -9.99
C LEU A 231 -26.22 -13.19 -11.15
N LEU A 232 -24.92 -13.38 -10.86
CA LEU A 232 -23.87 -13.53 -11.87
C LEU A 232 -24.04 -14.82 -12.69
N CYS A 233 -24.39 -15.94 -12.06
CA CYS A 233 -24.73 -17.18 -12.79
C CYS A 233 -25.91 -16.97 -13.74
N ARG A 234 -26.96 -16.26 -13.31
CA ARG A 234 -28.11 -15.95 -14.18
C ARG A 234 -27.71 -15.09 -15.38
N VAL A 235 -26.91 -14.04 -15.18
CA VAL A 235 -26.49 -13.16 -16.28
C VAL A 235 -25.57 -13.88 -17.27
N ALA A 236 -24.64 -14.71 -16.79
CA ALA A 236 -23.73 -15.47 -17.64
C ALA A 236 -24.46 -16.55 -18.46
N GLU A 237 -25.41 -17.28 -17.88
CA GLU A 237 -26.14 -18.34 -18.59
C GLU A 237 -27.26 -17.81 -19.50
N MET A 238 -27.89 -16.66 -19.18
CA MET A 238 -28.80 -15.97 -20.11
C MET A 238 -28.07 -15.46 -21.36
N LYS A 239 -26.85 -14.91 -21.21
CA LYS A 239 -25.99 -14.55 -22.35
C LYS A 239 -25.57 -15.77 -23.19
N ALA A 240 -25.51 -16.95 -22.58
CA ALA A 240 -25.16 -18.20 -23.25
C ALA A 240 -26.37 -18.95 -23.88
N GLY A 241 -27.58 -18.37 -23.85
CA GLY A 241 -28.76 -18.94 -24.51
C GLY A 241 -29.25 -20.28 -23.95
N LYS A 242 -28.90 -20.65 -22.71
CA LYS A 242 -29.25 -21.96 -22.15
C LYS A 242 -30.66 -21.98 -21.58
N ALA A 243 -31.42 -23.03 -21.89
CA ALA A 243 -32.79 -23.22 -21.41
C ALA A 243 -32.86 -23.32 -19.88
N TRP A 244 -33.90 -22.70 -19.30
CA TRP A 244 -34.16 -22.57 -17.85
C TRP A 244 -34.09 -23.91 -17.08
N ARG A 245 -34.52 -25.02 -17.72
CA ARG A 245 -34.48 -26.36 -17.12
C ARG A 245 -33.06 -26.83 -16.78
N SER A 246 -32.04 -26.42 -17.54
CA SER A 246 -30.63 -26.76 -17.25
C SER A 246 -30.01 -25.94 -16.11
N ILE A 247 -30.50 -24.70 -15.92
CA ILE A 247 -30.05 -23.77 -14.88
C ILE A 247 -30.54 -24.25 -13.51
N ALA A 248 -31.82 -24.65 -13.43
CA ALA A 248 -32.47 -25.05 -12.19
C ALA A 248 -31.78 -26.25 -11.50
N TRP A 249 -31.29 -27.23 -12.29
CA TRP A 249 -30.66 -28.43 -11.72
C TRP A 249 -29.29 -28.12 -11.07
N LYS A 250 -28.52 -27.18 -11.63
CA LYS A 250 -27.25 -26.71 -11.02
C LYS A 250 -27.45 -25.88 -9.76
N MET A 251 -28.59 -25.20 -9.64
CA MET A 251 -28.93 -24.41 -8.45
C MET A 251 -29.44 -25.27 -7.29
N TYR A 252 -29.89 -26.51 -7.55
CA TYR A 252 -30.43 -27.42 -6.53
C TYR A 252 -29.48 -27.65 -5.32
N PRO A 253 -28.17 -27.93 -5.50
CA PRO A 253 -27.24 -28.02 -4.37
C PRO A 253 -27.01 -26.69 -3.62
N ILE A 254 -27.23 -25.54 -4.27
CA ILE A 254 -27.14 -24.21 -3.64
C ILE A 254 -28.36 -23.98 -2.73
N PHE A 255 -29.56 -24.33 -3.18
CA PHE A 255 -30.77 -24.25 -2.36
C PHE A 255 -30.76 -25.23 -1.17
N LEU A 256 -30.14 -26.41 -1.32
CA LEU A 256 -29.98 -27.35 -0.22
C LEU A 256 -29.15 -26.76 0.94
N ARG A 257 -28.16 -25.90 0.62
CA ARG A 257 -27.34 -25.20 1.64
C ARG A 257 -28.06 -24.04 2.33
N MET A 258 -29.25 -23.64 1.88
CA MET A 258 -30.06 -22.59 2.53
C MET A 258 -31.10 -23.15 3.51
N ARG A 259 -31.25 -24.49 3.62
CA ARG A 259 -32.22 -25.14 4.53
C ARG A 259 -31.59 -25.73 5.80
N VAL A 260 -30.37 -25.30 6.15
CA VAL A 260 -29.74 -25.56 7.45
C VAL A 260 -29.49 -24.21 8.11
#